data_AF-A0A518DWQ1-F1
#
_entry.id   AF-A0A518DWQ1-F1
#
_cell.length_a   1.000
_cell.length_b   1.000
_cell.length_c   1.000
_cell.angle_alpha   90.00
_cell.angle_beta   90.00
_cell.angle_gamma   90.00
#
_symmetry.space_group_name_H-M   'P 1'
#
loop_
_entity.id
_entity.type
_entity.pdbx_description
1 polymer ?
#
loop_
_entity_poly.entity_id
_entity_poly.type
_entity_poly.pdbx_seq_one_letter_code
_entity_poly.pdbx_strand_id
1 'polypeptide(L)'
;MTMWTDIRRRVLTGQTSKRAICREYNTHWRTLEKILSHEEPPGYRTAQPRPRPVMEAFLPIIEEILEQDKTSHAKERHTAKRIYDRLRQEQQFTGSYSSVKEVVRELKRKQQEVFISLDHPAASAQVDFGEVKIQLNGELVKAALFEMTLPYSGAIFCQVFPRECTETFQEGHRRAFEFFGGVPIGVIDSSRGDSPIQPFIPRAAFDAHSTLRRELELGDQGDLEAIWRLPGGVRARDANWLPARLFHSRLSPISRFATRGVIWYQGESNSGVKEDPRDYQHKMRALVNGWRKAFGDKNMPVYFVQLPGSGAGEGWPYLREQQRLAADLPHTGMVVTIDLAGAGIHPANKIDVGHRLARWALANDYGKEIAFSGPMFERQEIQGDKVVLHFKHAESGLMAATKDGLAAPSETPDAELSHFEVADKSGVWRPATAKIEGKMVVVSSTTVKLPAAVRYACDASPANCNFYNRAGLPAAPFCSRSDLLEYDPRLPE
;
A
#
# COMPACT_ATOMS: atom_id res chain seq x y z
N MET A 1 8.93 -26.84 -22.65
CA MET A 1 8.16 -26.24 -21.53
C MET A 1 7.04 -25.34 -22.02
N THR A 2 7.28 -24.42 -22.96
CA THR A 2 6.28 -23.47 -23.49
C THR A 2 4.96 -24.12 -23.96
N MET A 3 5.00 -25.20 -24.74
CA MET A 3 3.79 -25.92 -25.19
C MET A 3 2.98 -26.53 -24.03
N TRP A 4 3.66 -27.05 -23.01
CA TRP A 4 3.03 -27.73 -21.87
C TRP A 4 2.24 -26.74 -21.01
N THR A 5 2.87 -25.60 -20.70
CA THR A 5 2.26 -24.51 -19.93
C THR A 5 1.11 -23.86 -20.70
N ASP A 6 1.26 -23.66 -22.00
CA ASP A 6 0.24 -23.04 -22.85
C ASP A 6 -1.02 -23.91 -22.98
N ILE A 7 -0.86 -25.22 -23.23
CA ILE A 7 -1.99 -26.18 -23.25
C ILE A 7 -2.72 -26.19 -21.90
N ARG A 8 -1.99 -26.23 -20.78
CA ARG A 8 -2.59 -26.21 -19.43
C ARG A 8 -3.37 -24.92 -19.19
N ARG A 9 -2.77 -23.77 -19.49
CA ARG A 9 -3.42 -22.46 -19.32
C ARG A 9 -4.74 -22.43 -20.09
N ARG A 10 -4.72 -22.76 -21.38
CA ARG A 10 -5.89 -22.64 -22.26
C ARG A 10 -7.03 -23.60 -21.89
N VAL A 11 -6.72 -24.81 -21.45
CA VAL A 11 -7.75 -25.79 -21.06
C VAL A 11 -8.29 -25.54 -19.64
N LEU A 12 -7.42 -25.26 -18.66
CA LEU A 12 -7.83 -25.10 -17.25
C LEU A 12 -8.56 -23.78 -16.98
N THR A 13 -8.26 -22.72 -17.77
CA THR A 13 -8.99 -21.44 -17.70
C THR A 13 -10.26 -21.42 -18.53
N GLY A 14 -10.59 -22.52 -19.22
CA GLY A 14 -11.79 -22.62 -20.08
C GLY A 14 -11.70 -21.90 -21.43
N GLN A 15 -10.54 -21.34 -21.79
CA GLN A 15 -10.32 -20.63 -23.07
C GLN A 15 -10.46 -21.54 -24.30
N THR A 16 -10.18 -22.84 -24.18
CA THR A 16 -10.28 -23.79 -25.32
C THR A 16 -10.65 -25.19 -24.83
N SER A 17 -11.54 -25.88 -25.55
CA SER A 17 -11.95 -27.25 -25.18
C SER A 17 -10.82 -28.28 -25.38
N LYS A 18 -10.83 -29.33 -24.56
CA LYS A 18 -9.86 -30.45 -24.66
C LYS A 18 -9.76 -31.04 -26.08
N ARG A 19 -10.91 -31.20 -26.76
CA ARG A 19 -10.95 -31.75 -28.13
C ARG A 19 -10.36 -30.81 -29.18
N ALA A 20 -10.52 -29.50 -29.03
CA ALA A 20 -9.94 -28.51 -29.94
C ALA A 20 -8.41 -28.46 -29.78
N ILE A 21 -7.91 -28.52 -28.54
CA ILE A 21 -6.47 -28.58 -28.25
C ILE A 21 -5.81 -29.84 -28.82
N CYS A 22 -6.45 -31.01 -28.73
CA CYS A 22 -5.91 -32.24 -29.34
C CYS A 22 -5.73 -32.10 -30.86
N ARG A 23 -6.62 -31.37 -31.56
CA ARG A 23 -6.52 -31.14 -33.00
C ARG A 23 -5.44 -30.10 -33.33
N GLU A 24 -5.43 -29.00 -32.60
CA GLU A 24 -4.52 -27.88 -32.82
C GLU A 24 -3.05 -28.26 -32.61
N TYR A 25 -2.75 -28.96 -31.53
CA TYR A 25 -1.38 -29.40 -31.21
C TYR A 25 -1.08 -30.83 -31.70
N ASN A 26 -1.97 -31.41 -32.52
CA ASN A 26 -1.87 -32.80 -32.99
C ASN A 26 -1.49 -33.80 -31.86
N THR A 27 -2.12 -33.64 -30.71
CA THR A 27 -1.74 -34.33 -29.46
C THR A 27 -2.79 -35.38 -29.10
N HIS A 28 -2.34 -36.60 -28.82
CA HIS A 28 -3.23 -37.69 -28.42
C HIS A 28 -3.90 -37.44 -27.05
N TRP A 29 -5.13 -37.91 -26.86
CA TRP A 29 -5.94 -37.67 -25.66
C TRP A 29 -5.23 -38.03 -24.34
N ARG A 30 -4.54 -39.18 -24.31
CA ARG A 30 -3.73 -39.60 -23.14
C ARG A 30 -2.58 -38.65 -22.82
N THR A 31 -1.98 -38.04 -23.84
CA THR A 31 -0.91 -37.05 -23.67
C THR A 31 -1.49 -35.75 -23.13
N LEU A 32 -2.67 -35.34 -23.62
CA LEU A 32 -3.39 -34.19 -23.04
C LEU A 32 -3.75 -34.42 -21.58
N GLU A 33 -4.30 -35.58 -21.21
CA GLU A 33 -4.58 -35.91 -19.81
C GLU A 33 -3.34 -35.83 -18.93
N LYS A 34 -2.20 -36.34 -19.42
CA LYS A 34 -0.90 -36.24 -18.76
C LYS A 34 -0.42 -34.79 -18.61
N ILE A 35 -0.67 -33.96 -19.62
CA ILE A 35 -0.38 -32.51 -19.58
C ILE A 35 -1.24 -31.81 -18.53
N LEU A 36 -2.51 -32.19 -18.40
CA LEU A 36 -3.43 -31.59 -17.42
C LEU A 36 -3.19 -32.09 -16.00
N SER A 37 -2.71 -33.32 -15.81
CA SER A 37 -2.45 -33.89 -14.49
C SER A 37 -1.11 -33.50 -13.87
N HIS A 38 -0.13 -33.04 -14.66
CA HIS A 38 1.18 -32.62 -14.16
C HIS A 38 1.56 -31.20 -14.60
N GLU A 39 2.02 -30.38 -13.67
CA GLU A 39 2.45 -29.00 -13.95
C GLU A 39 3.61 -28.91 -14.94
N GLU A 40 4.48 -29.92 -14.93
CA GLU A 40 5.57 -30.10 -15.87
C GLU A 40 5.60 -31.55 -16.39
N PRO A 41 6.23 -31.84 -17.55
CA PRO A 41 6.37 -33.20 -18.04
C PRO A 41 6.98 -34.08 -16.95
N PRO A 42 6.27 -35.10 -16.44
CA PRO A 42 6.87 -35.99 -15.46
C PRO A 42 8.00 -36.71 -16.20
N GLY A 43 9.23 -36.45 -15.76
CA GLY A 43 10.42 -37.10 -16.28
C GLY A 43 10.30 -38.63 -16.18
N TYR A 44 11.30 -39.35 -16.69
CA TYR A 44 11.34 -40.79 -16.50
C TYR A 44 11.29 -41.13 -14.99
N ARG A 45 10.19 -41.72 -14.55
CA ARG A 45 9.96 -42.12 -13.14
C ARG A 45 10.07 -43.63 -13.05
N THR A 46 11.14 -44.13 -12.45
CA THR A 46 11.19 -45.49 -11.90
C THR A 46 10.58 -45.45 -10.50
N ALA A 47 9.59 -46.31 -10.23
CA ALA A 47 8.88 -46.35 -8.95
C ALA A 47 9.75 -46.83 -7.78
N GLN A 48 10.91 -47.43 -8.06
CA GLN A 48 11.92 -47.77 -7.07
C GLN A 48 13.31 -47.42 -7.59
N PRO A 49 14.24 -46.98 -6.72
CA PRO A 49 15.64 -46.83 -7.09
C PRO A 49 16.14 -48.19 -7.60
N ARG A 50 16.82 -48.22 -8.75
CA ARG A 50 17.43 -49.46 -9.23
C ARG A 50 18.48 -49.88 -8.18
N PRO A 51 18.42 -51.11 -7.65
CA PRO A 51 19.42 -51.57 -6.69
C PRO A 51 20.80 -51.46 -7.34
N ARG A 52 21.77 -50.91 -6.61
CA ARG A 52 23.15 -50.76 -7.08
C ARG A 52 24.07 -51.64 -6.23
N PRO A 53 23.89 -52.97 -6.23
CA PRO A 53 24.52 -53.88 -5.25
C PRO A 53 26.05 -53.81 -5.28
N VAL A 54 26.65 -53.57 -6.45
CA VAL A 54 28.10 -53.41 -6.60
C VAL A 54 28.59 -52.07 -6.06
N MET A 55 27.81 -50.99 -6.11
CA MET A 55 28.23 -49.66 -5.64
C MET A 55 27.96 -49.46 -4.15
N GLU A 56 26.85 -50.02 -3.64
CA GLU A 56 26.42 -49.87 -2.25
C GLU A 56 27.52 -50.30 -1.26
N ALA A 57 28.25 -51.38 -1.56
CA ALA A 57 29.36 -51.86 -0.74
C ALA A 57 30.54 -50.87 -0.63
N PHE A 58 30.69 -49.94 -1.58
CA PHE A 58 31.81 -48.99 -1.63
C PHE A 58 31.40 -47.55 -1.27
N LEU A 59 30.11 -47.30 -1.00
CA LEU A 59 29.63 -45.98 -0.56
C LEU A 59 30.37 -45.46 0.69
N PRO A 60 30.55 -46.26 1.77
CA PRO A 60 31.25 -45.78 2.96
C PRO A 60 32.70 -45.38 2.69
N ILE A 61 33.38 -46.09 1.78
CA ILE A 61 34.77 -45.82 1.41
C ILE A 61 34.86 -44.51 0.60
N ILE A 62 33.93 -44.27 -0.32
CA ILE A 62 33.88 -43.01 -1.07
C ILE A 62 33.59 -41.85 -0.13
N GLU A 63 32.68 -42.02 0.83
CA GLU A 63 32.37 -41.01 1.85
C GLU A 63 33.59 -40.68 2.72
N GLU A 64 34.32 -41.69 3.19
CA GLU A 64 35.54 -41.51 3.98
C GLU A 64 36.64 -40.76 3.20
N ILE A 65 36.88 -41.14 1.94
CA ILE A 65 37.86 -40.44 1.08
C ILE A 65 37.46 -38.97 0.90
N LEU A 66 36.17 -38.68 0.68
CA LEU A 66 35.69 -37.32 0.52
C LEU A 66 35.76 -36.51 1.82
N GLU A 67 35.61 -37.15 2.98
CA GLU A 67 35.77 -36.50 4.29
C GLU A 67 37.23 -36.13 4.55
N GLN A 68 38.16 -37.05 4.28
CA GLN A 68 39.61 -36.81 4.39
C GLN A 68 40.10 -35.71 3.42
N ASP A 69 39.47 -35.62 2.24
CA ASP A 69 39.76 -34.57 1.26
C ASP A 69 39.43 -33.15 1.78
N LYS A 70 38.52 -33.00 2.76
CA LYS A 70 38.15 -31.67 3.29
C LYS A 70 39.34 -30.96 3.93
N THR A 71 40.18 -31.71 4.64
CA THR A 71 41.39 -31.19 5.31
C THR A 71 42.62 -31.13 4.39
N SER A 72 42.55 -31.71 3.19
CA SER A 72 43.64 -31.69 2.20
C SER A 72 43.64 -30.41 1.36
N HIS A 73 44.82 -29.99 0.90
CA HIS A 73 44.95 -28.81 0.01
C HIS A 73 44.22 -29.04 -1.31
N ALA A 74 43.65 -28.00 -1.93
CA ALA A 74 42.72 -28.13 -3.06
C ALA A 74 43.27 -28.91 -4.27
N LYS A 75 44.60 -28.87 -4.49
CA LYS A 75 45.29 -29.61 -5.57
C LYS A 75 45.51 -31.10 -5.26
N GLU A 76 45.41 -31.49 -4.00
CA GLU A 76 45.69 -32.84 -3.52
C GLU A 76 44.42 -33.69 -3.37
N ARG A 77 43.26 -33.04 -3.33
CA ARG A 77 41.94 -33.68 -3.25
C ARG A 77 41.71 -34.65 -4.40
N HIS A 78 41.02 -35.73 -4.11
CA HIS A 78 40.75 -36.77 -5.09
C HIS A 78 39.71 -36.32 -6.12
N THR A 79 40.05 -36.50 -7.39
CA THR A 79 39.07 -36.42 -8.49
C THR A 79 38.23 -37.68 -8.51
N ALA A 80 37.01 -37.63 -9.07
CA ALA A 80 36.17 -38.82 -9.22
C ALA A 80 36.90 -39.96 -9.98
N LYS A 81 37.81 -39.60 -10.89
CA LYS A 81 38.66 -40.55 -11.62
C LYS A 81 39.69 -41.20 -10.70
N ARG A 82 40.37 -40.41 -9.85
CA ARG A 82 41.31 -40.93 -8.84
C ARG A 82 40.62 -41.85 -7.82
N ILE A 83 39.42 -41.49 -7.37
CA ILE A 83 38.61 -42.35 -6.47
C ILE A 83 38.28 -43.67 -7.18
N TYR A 84 37.84 -43.64 -8.43
CA TYR A 84 37.56 -44.85 -9.22
C TYR A 84 38.80 -45.75 -9.39
N ASP A 85 39.96 -45.16 -9.70
CA ASP A 85 41.20 -45.93 -9.90
C ASP A 85 41.66 -46.59 -8.58
N ARG A 86 41.54 -45.90 -7.45
CA ARG A 86 41.81 -46.47 -6.11
C ARG A 86 40.85 -47.59 -5.76
N LEU A 87 39.54 -47.41 -5.99
CA LEU A 87 38.56 -48.47 -5.75
C LEU A 87 38.85 -49.73 -6.59
N ARG A 88 39.35 -49.59 -7.82
CA ARG A 88 39.75 -50.75 -8.64
C ARG A 88 41.03 -51.44 -8.16
N GLN A 89 42.04 -50.65 -7.77
CA GLN A 89 43.36 -51.17 -7.40
C GLN A 89 43.42 -51.72 -5.98
N GLU A 90 42.79 -51.01 -5.04
CA GLU A 90 42.86 -51.30 -3.60
C GLU A 90 41.69 -52.17 -3.13
N GLN A 91 40.52 -52.06 -3.77
CA GLN A 91 39.26 -52.62 -3.26
C GLN A 91 38.53 -53.53 -4.26
N GLN A 92 39.19 -53.93 -5.36
CA GLN A 92 38.66 -54.85 -6.38
C GLN A 92 37.29 -54.44 -6.98
N PHE A 93 37.02 -53.13 -7.08
CA PHE A 93 35.77 -52.62 -7.63
C PHE A 93 35.58 -53.04 -9.10
N THR A 94 34.44 -53.67 -9.41
CA THR A 94 34.10 -54.18 -10.76
C THR A 94 33.12 -53.29 -11.52
N GLY A 95 32.65 -52.19 -10.92
CA GLY A 95 31.71 -51.27 -11.54
C GLY A 95 32.36 -50.29 -12.52
N SER A 96 31.55 -49.42 -13.13
CA SER A 96 32.02 -48.46 -14.14
C SER A 96 32.46 -47.12 -13.54
N TYR A 97 33.35 -46.42 -14.23
CA TYR A 97 33.74 -45.05 -13.85
C TYR A 97 32.53 -44.11 -13.72
N SER A 98 31.56 -44.21 -14.64
CA SER A 98 30.34 -43.39 -14.61
C SER A 98 29.55 -43.55 -13.31
N SER A 99 29.53 -44.77 -12.74
CA SER A 99 28.84 -45.02 -11.48
C SER A 99 29.52 -44.32 -10.29
N VAL A 100 30.86 -44.35 -10.21
CA VAL A 100 31.62 -43.62 -9.17
C VAL A 100 31.47 -42.11 -9.37
N LYS A 101 31.55 -41.62 -10.61
CA LYS A 101 31.37 -40.20 -10.94
C LYS A 101 29.99 -39.68 -10.51
N GLU A 102 28.93 -40.45 -10.72
CA GLU A 102 27.58 -40.10 -10.27
C GLU A 102 27.48 -40.01 -8.74
N VAL A 103 27.99 -41.02 -8.03
CA VAL A 103 27.98 -41.06 -6.56
C VAL A 103 28.80 -39.93 -5.95
N VAL A 104 30.03 -39.69 -6.43
CA VAL A 104 30.87 -38.59 -5.96
C VAL A 104 30.18 -37.24 -6.19
N ARG A 105 29.51 -37.06 -7.34
CA ARG A 105 28.73 -35.86 -7.63
C ARG A 105 27.53 -35.71 -6.68
N GLU A 106 26.83 -36.79 -6.38
CA GLU A 106 25.68 -36.79 -5.47
C GLU A 106 26.10 -36.46 -4.03
N LEU A 107 27.16 -37.10 -3.53
CA LEU A 107 27.70 -36.87 -2.18
C LEU A 107 28.23 -35.45 -2.02
N LYS A 108 29.00 -34.94 -3.00
CA LYS A 108 29.45 -33.54 -2.99
C LYS A 108 28.29 -32.55 -3.03
N ARG A 109 27.21 -32.87 -3.74
CA ARG A 109 26.00 -32.02 -3.78
C ARG A 109 25.25 -32.04 -2.45
N LYS A 110 25.14 -33.19 -1.77
CA LYS A 110 24.49 -33.30 -0.45
C LYS A 110 25.27 -32.58 0.66
N GLN A 111 26.59 -32.51 0.53
CA GLN A 111 27.49 -31.84 1.48
C GLN A 111 27.71 -30.36 1.17
N GLN A 112 27.15 -29.84 0.09
CA GLN A 112 27.27 -28.41 -0.24
C GLN A 112 26.43 -27.59 0.76
N GLU A 113 27.07 -26.67 1.48
CA GLU A 113 26.36 -25.69 2.30
C GLU A 113 25.38 -24.91 1.40
N VAL A 114 24.11 -24.94 1.79
CA VAL A 114 23.07 -24.19 1.10
C VAL A 114 22.96 -22.85 1.78
N PHE A 115 23.41 -21.80 1.08
CA PHE A 115 23.21 -20.43 1.52
C PHE A 115 21.82 -19.96 1.09
N ILE A 116 21.04 -19.47 2.05
CA ILE A 116 19.82 -18.72 1.77
C ILE A 116 20.26 -17.28 1.57
N SER A 117 19.91 -16.68 0.43
CA SER A 117 20.12 -15.25 0.23
C SER A 117 19.30 -14.50 1.27
N LEU A 118 19.98 -13.75 2.14
CA LEU A 118 19.32 -12.80 3.02
C LEU A 118 19.03 -11.53 2.22
N ASP A 119 17.77 -11.14 2.17
CA ASP A 119 17.33 -9.86 1.61
C ASP A 119 16.97 -8.93 2.78
N HIS A 120 17.51 -7.73 2.76
CA HIS A 120 17.38 -6.76 3.83
C HIS A 120 16.70 -5.51 3.30
N PRO A 121 15.36 -5.43 3.32
CA PRO A 121 14.68 -4.23 2.85
C PRO A 121 15.11 -3.01 3.67
N ALA A 122 15.18 -1.87 2.99
CA ALA A 122 15.34 -0.58 3.64
C ALA A 122 14.28 -0.40 4.74
N ALA A 123 14.61 0.43 5.74
CA ALA A 123 13.76 0.72 6.89
C ALA A 123 13.56 -0.40 7.92
N SER A 124 14.52 -1.31 8.02
CA SER A 124 14.67 -2.22 9.16
C SER A 124 15.97 -1.91 9.93
N ALA A 125 15.94 -2.11 11.24
CA ALA A 125 17.13 -2.18 12.09
C ALA A 125 17.12 -3.51 12.83
N GLN A 126 18.30 -4.09 13.03
CA GLN A 126 18.53 -5.23 13.90
C GLN A 126 19.29 -4.74 15.12
N VAL A 127 18.91 -5.24 16.30
CA VAL A 127 19.54 -4.87 17.57
C VAL A 127 19.81 -6.12 18.35
N ASP A 128 21.01 -6.20 18.92
CA ASP A 128 21.38 -7.25 19.86
C ASP A 128 22.37 -6.72 20.90
N PHE A 129 22.63 -7.54 21.93
CA PHE A 129 23.74 -7.34 22.86
C PHE A 129 24.78 -8.44 22.70
N GLY A 130 26.05 -8.03 22.58
CA GLY A 130 27.20 -8.91 22.73
C GLY A 130 27.81 -8.80 24.13
N GLU A 131 28.44 -9.86 24.63
CA GLU A 131 29.27 -9.78 25.84
C GLU A 131 30.71 -9.44 25.46
N VAL A 132 31.28 -8.39 26.08
CA VAL A 132 32.69 -8.03 25.94
C VAL A 132 33.37 -7.94 27.30
N LYS A 133 34.68 -8.16 27.34
CA LYS A 133 35.51 -7.89 28.52
C LYS A 133 36.28 -6.60 28.30
N ILE A 134 36.13 -5.65 29.21
CA ILE A 134 36.81 -4.35 29.17
C ILE A 134 37.69 -4.19 30.41
N GLN A 135 38.77 -3.42 30.29
CA GLN A 135 39.56 -3.02 31.44
C GLN A 135 39.03 -1.68 31.96
N LEU A 136 38.42 -1.70 33.15
CA LEU A 136 37.84 -0.53 33.79
C LEU A 136 38.54 -0.32 35.14
N ASN A 137 39.18 0.84 35.33
CA ASN A 137 39.96 1.16 36.53
C ASN A 137 41.03 0.10 36.88
N GLY A 138 41.62 -0.54 35.86
CA GLY A 138 42.65 -1.58 36.02
C GLY A 138 42.11 -3.01 36.18
N GLU A 139 40.81 -3.19 36.41
CA GLU A 139 40.17 -4.51 36.55
C GLU A 139 39.49 -4.96 35.26
N LEU A 140 39.56 -6.26 34.96
CA LEU A 140 38.88 -6.84 33.81
C LEU A 140 37.42 -7.16 34.18
N VAL A 141 36.48 -6.39 33.64
CA VAL A 141 35.05 -6.52 33.90
C VAL A 141 34.30 -6.95 32.64
N LYS A 142 33.25 -7.75 32.82
CA LYS A 142 32.30 -8.06 31.76
C LYS A 142 31.37 -6.86 31.56
N ALA A 143 31.11 -6.52 30.32
CA ALA A 143 30.22 -5.43 29.92
C ALA A 143 29.37 -5.86 28.72
N ALA A 144 28.23 -5.19 28.55
CA ALA A 144 27.29 -5.43 27.47
C ALA A 144 27.61 -4.48 26.31
N LEU A 145 27.87 -5.02 25.12
CA LEU A 145 28.02 -4.29 23.88
C LEU A 145 26.67 -4.22 23.18
N PHE A 146 25.99 -3.08 23.27
CA PHE A 146 24.82 -2.79 22.44
C PHE A 146 25.27 -2.61 20.99
N GLU A 147 24.64 -3.31 20.05
CA GLU A 147 24.85 -3.15 18.62
C GLU A 147 23.50 -2.94 17.93
N MET A 148 23.38 -1.86 17.14
CA MET A 148 22.27 -1.65 16.21
C MET A 148 22.81 -1.51 14.79
N THR A 149 22.28 -2.32 13.88
CA THR A 149 22.69 -2.35 12.47
C THR A 149 21.50 -2.05 11.57
N LEU A 150 21.72 -1.24 10.52
CA LEU A 150 20.78 -0.95 9.44
C LEU A 150 21.13 -1.83 8.22
N PRO A 151 20.58 -3.05 8.09
CA PRO A 151 21.19 -4.08 7.23
C PRO A 151 21.15 -3.74 5.74
N TYR A 152 20.19 -2.92 5.29
CA TYR A 152 20.15 -2.42 3.91
C TYR A 152 21.36 -1.54 3.55
N SER A 153 21.84 -0.72 4.49
CA SER A 153 22.95 0.22 4.27
C SER A 153 24.30 -0.29 4.81
N GLY A 154 24.27 -1.26 5.73
CA GLY A 154 25.44 -1.70 6.48
C GLY A 154 25.90 -0.71 7.54
N ALA A 155 25.14 0.36 7.84
CA ALA A 155 25.48 1.29 8.91
C ALA A 155 25.29 0.62 10.29
N ILE A 156 26.26 0.83 11.18
CA ILE A 156 26.33 0.17 12.49
C ILE A 156 26.54 1.24 13.57
N PHE A 157 25.82 1.10 14.69
CA PHE A 157 26.05 1.83 15.92
C PHE A 157 26.36 0.84 17.04
N CYS A 158 27.49 1.04 17.74
CA CYS A 158 27.89 0.22 18.87
C CYS A 158 28.13 1.07 20.12
N GLN A 159 27.69 0.59 21.27
CA GLN A 159 27.99 1.22 22.55
C GLN A 159 28.10 0.23 23.70
N VAL A 160 29.10 0.40 24.55
CA VAL A 160 29.29 -0.43 25.75
C VAL A 160 28.48 0.13 26.93
N PHE A 161 27.78 -0.75 27.63
CA PHE A 161 27.05 -0.52 28.87
C PHE A 161 27.52 -1.48 29.97
N PRO A 162 27.39 -1.12 31.26
CA PRO A 162 27.79 -2.00 32.35
C PRO A 162 27.01 -3.33 32.41
N ARG A 163 25.77 -3.35 31.94
CA ARG A 163 24.90 -4.54 31.95
C ARG A 163 23.75 -4.44 30.94
N GLU A 164 23.15 -5.58 30.63
CA GLU A 164 21.90 -5.67 29.88
C GLU A 164 20.71 -5.48 30.84
N CYS A 165 19.99 -4.36 30.69
CA CYS A 165 18.76 -4.09 31.42
C CYS A 165 17.87 -3.15 30.61
N THR A 166 16.64 -2.91 31.06
CA THR A 166 15.68 -2.07 30.33
C THR A 166 16.20 -0.66 30.10
N GLU A 167 16.91 -0.08 31.06
CA GLU A 167 17.49 1.26 30.97
C GLU A 167 18.58 1.33 29.88
N THR A 168 19.46 0.34 29.80
CA THR A 168 20.53 0.31 28.79
C THR A 168 20.00 -0.03 27.40
N PHE A 169 18.96 -0.87 27.32
CA PHE A 169 18.23 -1.11 26.08
C PHE A 169 17.64 0.20 25.53
N GLN A 170 16.90 0.96 26.36
CA GLN A 170 16.28 2.22 25.93
C GLN A 170 17.32 3.30 25.58
N GLU A 171 18.35 3.45 26.40
CA GLU A 171 19.41 4.44 26.16
C GLU A 171 20.23 4.11 24.91
N GLY A 172 20.52 2.82 24.67
CA GLY A 172 21.17 2.35 23.45
C GLY A 172 20.37 2.71 22.20
N HIS A 173 19.06 2.48 22.19
CA HIS A 173 18.18 2.88 21.09
C HIS A 173 18.14 4.38 20.88
N ARG A 174 17.97 5.17 21.95
CA ARG A 174 17.95 6.64 21.86
C ARG A 174 19.20 7.18 21.17
N ARG A 175 20.38 6.73 21.62
CA ARG A 175 21.67 7.16 21.05
C ARG A 175 21.90 6.64 19.64
N ALA A 176 21.48 5.41 19.33
CA ALA A 176 21.55 4.86 17.99
C ALA A 176 20.70 5.69 17.02
N PHE A 177 19.47 6.04 17.39
CA PHE A 177 18.60 6.88 16.56
C PHE A 177 19.14 8.31 16.39
N GLU A 178 19.75 8.89 17.42
CA GLU A 178 20.47 10.15 17.30
C GLU A 178 21.66 10.04 16.33
N PHE A 179 22.45 8.97 16.43
CA PHE A 179 23.58 8.70 15.54
C PHE A 179 23.13 8.53 14.07
N PHE A 180 22.05 7.78 13.83
CA PHE A 180 21.49 7.59 12.49
C PHE A 180 20.70 8.82 11.98
N GLY A 181 20.45 9.81 12.83
CA GLY A 181 19.63 10.98 12.49
C GLY A 181 18.13 10.68 12.34
N GLY A 182 17.66 9.52 12.81
CA GLY A 182 16.27 9.10 12.71
C GLY A 182 16.03 7.65 13.11
N VAL A 183 14.76 7.24 12.99
CA VAL A 183 14.32 5.85 13.15
C VAL A 183 14.01 5.24 11.78
N PRO A 184 14.25 3.94 11.56
CA PRO A 184 13.77 3.26 10.36
C PRO A 184 12.23 3.35 10.25
N ILE A 185 11.72 3.76 9.09
CA ILE A 185 10.27 3.92 8.83
C ILE A 185 9.77 2.82 7.89
N GLY A 186 9.11 1.81 8.43
CA GLY A 186 8.46 0.76 7.64
C GLY A 186 7.07 1.19 7.14
N VAL A 187 6.69 0.72 5.95
CA VAL A 187 5.32 0.84 5.42
C VAL A 187 4.69 -0.54 5.39
N ILE A 188 3.52 -0.68 6.01
CA ILE A 188 2.69 -1.89 5.89
C ILE A 188 1.61 -1.62 4.85
N ASP A 189 1.71 -2.26 3.68
CA ASP A 189 0.70 -2.16 2.63
C ASP A 189 -0.40 -3.21 2.85
N SER A 190 -1.63 -2.74 3.08
CA SER A 190 -2.84 -3.56 3.16
C SER A 190 -3.88 -3.15 2.10
N SER A 191 -3.45 -2.47 1.04
CA SER A 191 -4.34 -2.03 -0.03
C SER A 191 -5.01 -3.21 -0.74
N ARG A 192 -6.22 -2.94 -1.25
CA ARG A 192 -6.98 -3.86 -2.08
C ARG A 192 -7.63 -3.04 -3.19
N GLY A 193 -7.32 -3.37 -4.44
CA GLY A 193 -7.95 -2.74 -5.59
C GLY A 193 -9.47 -2.92 -5.57
N ASP A 194 -10.17 -1.90 -6.07
CA ASP A 194 -11.62 -1.84 -6.26
C ASP A 194 -12.48 -1.97 -4.99
N SER A 195 -11.91 -2.14 -3.80
CA SER A 195 -12.74 -2.30 -2.60
C SER A 195 -13.38 -0.98 -2.15
N PRO A 196 -14.64 -1.01 -1.70
CA PRO A 196 -15.27 0.12 -1.03
C PRO A 196 -14.72 0.28 0.39
N ILE A 197 -15.18 1.29 1.14
CA ILE A 197 -14.71 1.57 2.51
C ILE A 197 -15.18 0.53 3.55
N GLN A 198 -16.37 -0.03 3.41
CA GLN A 198 -17.05 -0.88 4.41
C GLN A 198 -16.21 -2.07 4.91
N PRO A 199 -15.49 -2.82 4.06
CA PRO A 199 -14.65 -3.93 4.50
C PRO A 199 -13.57 -3.55 5.50
N PHE A 200 -13.08 -2.31 5.45
CA PHE A 200 -11.96 -1.84 6.27
C PHE A 200 -12.40 -1.27 7.62
N ILE A 201 -13.71 -1.04 7.79
CA ILE A 201 -14.28 -0.55 9.05
C ILE A 201 -14.31 -1.72 10.05
N PRO A 202 -13.80 -1.57 11.28
CA PRO A 202 -13.95 -2.59 12.30
C PRO A 202 -15.43 -2.81 12.62
N ARG A 203 -15.82 -4.07 12.86
CA ARG A 203 -17.21 -4.46 13.09
C ARG A 203 -17.86 -3.64 14.22
N ALA A 204 -17.13 -3.42 15.31
CA ALA A 204 -17.59 -2.64 16.45
C ALA A 204 -17.81 -1.13 16.16
N ALA A 205 -17.38 -0.62 15.00
CA ALA A 205 -17.56 0.78 14.61
C ALA A 205 -18.80 1.00 13.73
N PHE A 206 -19.50 -0.06 13.32
CA PHE A 206 -20.73 0.07 12.52
C PHE A 206 -21.92 0.62 13.31
N ASP A 207 -21.88 0.59 14.65
CA ASP A 207 -22.93 1.16 15.50
C ASP A 207 -23.02 2.69 15.45
N ALA A 208 -22.01 3.35 14.85
CA ALA A 208 -21.86 4.80 14.83
C ALA A 208 -22.88 5.55 13.94
N HIS A 209 -23.54 4.87 13.00
CA HIS A 209 -24.52 5.49 12.09
C HIS A 209 -25.60 4.48 11.69
N SER A 210 -26.84 4.93 11.43
CA SER A 210 -27.96 4.05 11.04
C SER A 210 -27.66 3.28 9.75
N THR A 211 -27.12 3.95 8.73
CA THR A 211 -26.72 3.32 7.45
C THR A 211 -25.68 2.23 7.67
N LEU A 212 -24.65 2.49 8.49
CA LEU A 212 -23.63 1.50 8.81
C LEU A 212 -24.24 0.28 9.51
N ARG A 213 -25.05 0.47 10.57
CA ARG A 213 -25.72 -0.65 11.26
C ARG A 213 -26.49 -1.52 10.28
N ARG A 214 -27.25 -0.88 9.38
CA ARG A 214 -28.06 -1.60 8.39
C ARG A 214 -27.20 -2.33 7.35
N GLU A 215 -26.12 -1.73 6.87
CA GLU A 215 -25.15 -2.39 5.98
C GLU A 215 -24.56 -3.64 6.64
N LEU A 216 -24.18 -3.57 7.92
CA LEU A 216 -23.64 -4.72 8.67
C LEU A 216 -24.67 -5.85 8.83
N GLU A 217 -25.89 -5.51 9.26
CA GLU A 217 -26.99 -6.48 9.43
C GLU A 217 -27.27 -7.27 8.14
N LEU A 218 -27.40 -6.57 7.01
CA LEU A 218 -27.63 -7.21 5.71
C LEU A 218 -26.40 -8.00 5.24
N GLY A 219 -25.20 -7.50 5.53
CA GLY A 219 -23.94 -8.21 5.25
C GLY A 219 -23.82 -9.54 5.98
N ASP A 220 -24.31 -9.61 7.23
CA ASP A 220 -24.36 -10.85 8.01
C ASP A 220 -25.38 -11.85 7.46
N GLN A 221 -26.46 -11.34 6.87
CA GLN A 221 -27.50 -12.14 6.19
C GLN A 221 -27.05 -12.59 4.79
N GLY A 222 -25.97 -12.02 4.26
CA GLY A 222 -25.52 -12.26 2.89
C GLY A 222 -26.40 -11.60 1.82
N ASP A 223 -27.24 -10.63 2.20
CA ASP A 223 -28.17 -9.95 1.29
C ASP A 223 -27.49 -8.77 0.58
N LEU A 224 -26.67 -9.11 -0.42
CA LEU A 224 -25.88 -8.14 -1.17
C LEU A 224 -26.74 -7.17 -1.99
N GLU A 225 -27.89 -7.63 -2.44
CA GLU A 225 -28.82 -6.81 -3.22
C GLU A 225 -29.49 -5.76 -2.34
N ALA A 226 -29.93 -6.14 -1.14
CA ALA A 226 -30.46 -5.17 -0.20
C ALA A 226 -29.41 -4.14 0.22
N ILE A 227 -28.14 -4.53 0.44
CA ILE A 227 -27.05 -3.56 0.71
C ILE A 227 -26.94 -2.55 -0.43
N TRP A 228 -26.96 -3.01 -1.68
CA TRP A 228 -26.81 -2.12 -2.83
C TRP A 228 -27.97 -1.13 -2.98
N ARG A 229 -29.19 -1.54 -2.60
CA ARG A 229 -30.39 -0.69 -2.66
C ARG A 229 -30.52 0.31 -1.49
N LEU A 230 -29.69 0.19 -0.45
CA LEU A 230 -29.71 1.16 0.64
C LEU A 230 -29.22 2.54 0.16
N PRO A 231 -29.76 3.65 0.71
CA PRO A 231 -29.10 4.94 0.64
C PRO A 231 -27.69 4.87 1.23
N GLY A 232 -26.70 5.32 0.46
CA GLY A 232 -25.28 5.15 0.77
C GLY A 232 -24.76 3.73 0.54
N GLY A 233 -25.58 2.78 0.09
CA GLY A 233 -25.18 1.42 -0.19
C GLY A 233 -24.16 1.30 -1.32
N VAL A 234 -23.47 0.16 -1.35
CA VAL A 234 -22.54 -0.17 -2.45
C VAL A 234 -22.75 -1.61 -2.87
N ARG A 235 -22.64 -1.85 -4.18
CA ARG A 235 -22.68 -3.19 -4.75
C ARG A 235 -21.43 -3.97 -4.34
N ALA A 236 -21.58 -4.90 -3.40
CA ALA A 236 -20.53 -5.86 -3.08
C ALA A 236 -20.31 -6.83 -4.26
N ARG A 237 -19.14 -6.76 -4.92
CA ARG A 237 -18.78 -7.59 -6.08
C ARG A 237 -17.94 -8.82 -5.73
N ASP A 238 -17.43 -8.87 -4.51
CA ASP A 238 -16.54 -9.91 -4.00
C ASP A 238 -16.85 -10.13 -2.51
N ALA A 239 -16.67 -11.35 -1.99
CA ALA A 239 -16.92 -11.64 -0.58
C ALA A 239 -16.05 -10.80 0.39
N ASN A 240 -14.89 -10.34 -0.07
CA ASN A 240 -14.03 -9.40 0.66
C ASN A 240 -14.62 -7.99 0.73
N TRP A 241 -15.65 -7.68 -0.06
CA TRP A 241 -16.33 -6.37 -0.04
C TRP A 241 -17.43 -6.29 1.02
N LEU A 242 -17.74 -7.42 1.68
CA LEU A 242 -18.67 -7.43 2.79
C LEU A 242 -18.13 -6.60 3.97
N PRO A 243 -19.01 -5.94 4.74
CA PRO A 243 -18.67 -5.16 5.92
C PRO A 243 -17.67 -5.85 6.85
N ALA A 244 -16.67 -5.09 7.30
CA ALA A 244 -15.63 -5.49 8.25
C ALA A 244 -14.68 -6.64 7.85
N ARG A 245 -14.83 -7.26 6.68
CA ARG A 245 -14.05 -8.46 6.31
C ARG A 245 -12.56 -8.19 6.12
N LEU A 246 -12.19 -7.15 5.37
CA LEU A 246 -10.78 -6.81 5.14
C LEU A 246 -10.09 -6.33 6.42
N PHE A 247 -10.81 -5.63 7.30
CA PHE A 247 -10.28 -5.27 8.61
C PHE A 247 -9.87 -6.52 9.40
N HIS A 248 -10.77 -7.48 9.59
CA HIS A 248 -10.47 -8.65 10.43
C HIS A 248 -9.46 -9.60 9.78
N SER A 249 -9.48 -9.72 8.45
CA SER A 249 -8.56 -10.62 7.74
C SER A 249 -7.15 -10.03 7.54
N ARG A 250 -6.99 -8.70 7.50
CA ARG A 250 -5.71 -8.05 7.18
C ARG A 250 -5.21 -7.08 8.24
N LEU A 251 -6.07 -6.20 8.75
CA LEU A 251 -5.66 -5.11 9.65
C LEU A 251 -5.65 -5.53 11.13
N SER A 252 -6.58 -6.35 11.57
CA SER A 252 -6.66 -6.80 12.96
C SER A 252 -5.41 -7.58 13.40
N PRO A 253 -4.81 -8.50 12.61
CA PRO A 253 -3.58 -9.16 13.00
C PRO A 253 -2.40 -8.21 13.19
N ILE A 254 -2.32 -7.14 12.39
CA ILE A 254 -1.23 -6.16 12.46
C ILE A 254 -1.50 -5.01 13.46
N SER A 255 -2.71 -4.93 14.04
CA SER A 255 -3.03 -3.92 15.06
C SER A 255 -2.18 -3.99 16.33
N ARG A 256 -1.37 -5.04 16.46
CA ARG A 256 -0.40 -5.25 17.55
C ARG A 256 0.96 -4.58 17.30
N PHE A 257 1.21 -4.10 16.08
CA PHE A 257 2.42 -3.33 15.78
C PHE A 257 2.26 -1.89 16.23
N ALA A 258 3.32 -1.32 16.81
CA ALA A 258 3.38 0.12 17.05
C ALA A 258 3.30 0.85 15.70
N THR A 259 2.25 1.65 15.52
CA THR A 259 1.93 2.31 14.25
C THR A 259 2.01 3.81 14.45
N ARG A 260 2.79 4.51 13.62
CA ARG A 260 2.95 5.98 13.74
C ARG A 260 1.76 6.75 13.16
N GLY A 261 1.01 6.14 12.27
CA GLY A 261 -0.15 6.73 11.61
C GLY A 261 -0.61 5.88 10.43
N VAL A 262 -1.69 6.31 9.78
CA VAL A 262 -2.28 5.61 8.64
C VAL A 262 -2.45 6.55 7.46
N ILE A 263 -2.17 6.04 6.26
CA ILE A 263 -2.49 6.70 5.00
C ILE A 263 -3.70 5.99 4.38
N TRP A 264 -4.72 6.76 3.99
CA TRP A 264 -5.94 6.24 3.38
C TRP A 264 -6.22 6.88 2.02
N TYR A 265 -6.18 6.10 0.96
CA TYR A 265 -6.56 6.58 -0.37
C TYR A 265 -7.59 5.62 -0.96
N GLN A 266 -8.85 6.00 -0.83
CA GLN A 266 -9.98 5.24 -1.32
C GLN A 266 -11.17 6.18 -1.51
N GLY A 267 -12.05 5.80 -2.41
CA GLY A 267 -13.37 6.37 -2.55
C GLY A 267 -14.05 5.95 -3.85
N GLU A 268 -13.26 5.56 -4.84
CA GLU A 268 -13.68 5.31 -6.22
C GLU A 268 -14.85 4.30 -6.30
N SER A 269 -14.80 3.22 -5.53
CA SER A 269 -15.86 2.21 -5.48
C SER A 269 -17.08 2.58 -4.63
N ASN A 270 -17.06 3.74 -3.98
CA ASN A 270 -18.21 4.34 -3.31
C ASN A 270 -18.87 5.45 -4.14
N SER A 271 -18.28 5.83 -5.27
CA SER A 271 -18.80 6.88 -6.18
C SER A 271 -18.82 6.47 -7.65
N GLY A 272 -18.66 5.17 -7.93
CA GLY A 272 -18.72 4.63 -9.28
C GLY A 272 -20.12 4.68 -9.87
N VAL A 273 -20.23 4.29 -11.14
CA VAL A 273 -21.53 4.16 -11.82
C VAL A 273 -22.43 3.18 -11.05
N LYS A 274 -23.64 3.64 -10.67
CA LYS A 274 -24.61 2.90 -9.84
C LYS A 274 -24.18 2.63 -8.39
N GLU A 275 -23.23 3.39 -7.86
CA GLU A 275 -22.91 3.40 -6.42
C GLU A 275 -23.46 4.67 -5.78
N ASP A 276 -23.69 4.66 -4.46
CA ASP A 276 -24.23 5.80 -3.73
C ASP A 276 -23.20 6.36 -2.71
N PRO A 277 -22.63 7.54 -2.95
CA PRO A 277 -21.62 8.15 -2.09
C PRO A 277 -22.19 8.80 -0.82
N ARG A 278 -23.51 8.75 -0.59
CA ARG A 278 -24.12 9.25 0.64
C ARG A 278 -23.52 8.58 1.87
N ASP A 279 -23.49 9.35 2.96
CA ASP A 279 -22.94 8.96 4.26
C ASP A 279 -21.46 8.56 4.28
N TYR A 280 -20.70 8.79 3.21
CA TYR A 280 -19.28 8.46 3.20
C TYR A 280 -18.49 9.18 4.31
N GLN A 281 -18.89 10.41 4.68
CA GLN A 281 -18.31 11.09 5.85
C GLN A 281 -18.49 10.28 7.15
N HIS A 282 -19.64 9.64 7.35
CA HIS A 282 -19.92 8.83 8.53
C HIS A 282 -19.14 7.53 8.52
N LYS A 283 -18.97 6.94 7.33
CA LYS A 283 -18.11 5.76 7.11
C LYS A 283 -16.65 6.05 7.40
N MET A 284 -16.14 7.21 6.95
CA MET A 284 -14.79 7.69 7.28
C MET A 284 -14.61 7.86 8.79
N ARG A 285 -15.59 8.45 9.50
CA ARG A 285 -15.55 8.58 10.97
C ARG A 285 -15.52 7.22 11.66
N ALA A 286 -16.33 6.27 11.22
CA ALA A 286 -16.32 4.91 11.75
C ALA A 286 -15.00 4.18 11.48
N LEU A 287 -14.44 4.33 10.27
CA LEU A 287 -13.13 3.80 9.90
C LEU A 287 -12.03 4.32 10.83
N VAL A 288 -11.88 5.65 10.91
CA VAL A 288 -10.83 6.33 11.69
C VAL A 288 -10.94 5.99 13.18
N ASN A 289 -12.12 6.17 13.77
CA ASN A 289 -12.31 5.91 15.19
C ASN A 289 -12.22 4.42 15.52
N GLY A 290 -12.68 3.56 14.60
CA GLY A 290 -12.52 2.12 14.72
C GLY A 290 -11.06 1.70 14.73
N TRP A 291 -10.25 2.23 13.80
CA TRP A 291 -8.81 1.94 13.76
C TRP A 291 -8.09 2.46 15.00
N ARG A 292 -8.36 3.70 15.43
CA ARG A 292 -7.82 4.24 16.69
C ARG A 292 -8.08 3.33 17.88
N LYS A 293 -9.30 2.81 18.00
CA LYS A 293 -9.66 1.85 19.04
C LYS A 293 -8.92 0.52 18.88
N ALA A 294 -8.85 -0.01 17.66
CA ALA A 294 -8.20 -1.29 17.37
C ALA A 294 -6.68 -1.29 17.63
N PHE A 295 -6.01 -0.20 17.28
CA PHE A 295 -4.57 -0.01 17.46
C PHE A 295 -4.21 0.54 18.86
N GLY A 296 -5.20 0.83 19.71
CA GLY A 296 -4.98 1.31 21.07
C GLY A 296 -4.46 2.76 21.14
N ASP A 297 -4.61 3.55 20.08
CA ASP A 297 -4.17 4.94 20.02
C ASP A 297 -5.33 5.86 19.58
N LYS A 298 -5.91 6.57 20.56
CA LYS A 298 -7.02 7.52 20.35
C LYS A 298 -6.65 8.73 19.47
N ASN A 299 -5.37 9.04 19.36
CA ASN A 299 -4.85 10.20 18.63
C ASN A 299 -4.07 9.78 17.39
N MET A 300 -4.14 8.49 16.98
CA MET A 300 -3.42 7.98 15.83
C MET A 300 -3.68 8.88 14.61
N PRO A 301 -2.63 9.45 14.00
CA PRO A 301 -2.75 10.26 12.81
C PRO A 301 -3.34 9.46 11.66
N VAL A 302 -4.35 10.02 10.97
CA VAL A 302 -4.89 9.44 9.73
C VAL A 302 -4.92 10.49 8.64
N TYR A 303 -4.07 10.33 7.64
CA TYR A 303 -4.01 11.20 6.47
C TYR A 303 -4.66 10.54 5.28
N PHE A 304 -5.66 11.18 4.71
CA PHE A 304 -6.42 10.63 3.60
C PHE A 304 -6.36 11.49 2.35
N VAL A 305 -6.62 10.89 1.20
CA VAL A 305 -6.52 11.55 -0.11
C VAL A 305 -7.90 11.77 -0.68
N GLN A 306 -8.23 13.03 -0.96
CA GLN A 306 -9.44 13.38 -1.70
C GLN A 306 -9.33 12.87 -3.14
N LEU A 307 -10.41 12.34 -3.71
CA LEU A 307 -10.38 11.83 -5.08
C LEU A 307 -9.99 12.94 -6.09
N PRO A 308 -9.26 12.57 -7.16
CA PRO A 308 -8.89 13.50 -8.22
C PRO A 308 -10.09 13.79 -9.12
N GLY A 309 -9.93 14.62 -10.16
CA GLY A 309 -10.86 14.61 -11.29
C GLY A 309 -10.74 13.30 -12.07
N SER A 310 -11.87 12.69 -12.46
CA SER A 310 -11.87 11.39 -13.14
C SER A 310 -12.89 11.21 -14.26
N GLY A 311 -13.93 12.04 -14.28
CA GLY A 311 -15.04 11.91 -15.24
C GLY A 311 -15.98 10.73 -14.98
N ALA A 312 -15.85 10.03 -13.84
CA ALA A 312 -16.57 8.78 -13.55
C ALA A 312 -18.05 8.93 -13.13
N GLY A 313 -18.64 10.12 -13.28
CA GLY A 313 -20.08 10.35 -13.12
C GLY A 313 -20.47 11.34 -12.00
N GLU A 314 -21.78 11.55 -11.85
CA GLU A 314 -22.40 12.60 -11.01
C GLU A 314 -22.14 12.42 -9.50
N GLY A 315 -21.88 11.18 -9.04
CA GLY A 315 -21.56 10.92 -7.62
C GLY A 315 -20.14 11.33 -7.21
N TRP A 316 -19.25 11.58 -8.17
CA TRP A 316 -17.85 11.89 -7.92
C TRP A 316 -17.62 13.21 -7.17
N PRO A 317 -18.20 14.36 -7.58
CA PRO A 317 -18.12 15.60 -6.79
C PRO A 317 -18.77 15.46 -5.42
N TYR A 318 -19.86 14.69 -5.31
CA TYR A 318 -20.52 14.43 -4.03
C TYR A 318 -19.60 13.71 -3.05
N LEU A 319 -18.90 12.67 -3.51
CA LEU A 319 -17.95 11.96 -2.66
C LEU A 319 -16.76 12.83 -2.24
N ARG A 320 -16.22 13.66 -3.14
CA ARG A 320 -15.14 14.60 -2.79
C ARG A 320 -15.56 15.56 -1.68
N GLU A 321 -16.82 16.00 -1.69
CA GLU A 321 -17.39 16.80 -0.60
C GLU A 321 -17.54 15.99 0.69
N GLN A 322 -18.00 14.73 0.63
CA GLN A 322 -18.05 13.85 1.80
C GLN A 322 -16.65 13.60 2.42
N GLN A 323 -15.61 13.48 1.58
CA GLN A 323 -14.22 13.41 2.04
C GLN A 323 -13.79 14.72 2.72
N ARG A 324 -14.15 15.89 2.15
CA ARG A 324 -13.88 17.20 2.76
C ARG A 324 -14.55 17.36 4.12
N LEU A 325 -15.82 16.95 4.22
CA LEU A 325 -16.58 17.02 5.47
C LEU A 325 -16.03 16.09 6.56
N ALA A 326 -15.39 14.98 6.19
CA ALA A 326 -14.70 14.10 7.14
C ALA A 326 -13.36 14.66 7.66
N ALA A 327 -12.82 15.72 7.04
CA ALA A 327 -11.54 16.34 7.42
C ALA A 327 -11.62 17.16 8.72
N ASP A 328 -12.80 17.29 9.33
CA ASP A 328 -12.98 17.92 10.63
C ASP A 328 -12.56 17.02 11.81
N LEU A 329 -12.30 15.73 11.56
CA LEU A 329 -11.84 14.80 12.58
C LEU A 329 -10.48 15.23 13.14
N PRO A 330 -10.32 15.31 14.48
CA PRO A 330 -9.02 15.61 15.10
C PRO A 330 -7.95 14.61 14.67
N HIS A 331 -6.69 15.05 14.58
CA HIS A 331 -5.54 14.24 14.14
C HIS A 331 -5.78 13.58 12.78
N THR A 332 -6.46 14.27 11.87
CA THR A 332 -6.58 13.87 10.47
C THR A 332 -6.11 14.99 9.55
N GLY A 333 -5.85 14.64 8.29
CA GLY A 333 -5.49 15.59 7.26
C GLY A 333 -5.92 15.08 5.89
N MET A 334 -6.39 15.99 5.05
CA MET A 334 -6.86 15.67 3.71
C MET A 334 -5.86 16.21 2.68
N VAL A 335 -5.35 15.31 1.84
CA VAL A 335 -4.55 15.66 0.67
C VAL A 335 -5.47 15.93 -0.51
N VAL A 336 -5.38 17.15 -1.04
CA VAL A 336 -6.10 17.56 -2.25
C VAL A 336 -5.32 17.10 -3.48
N THR A 337 -6.01 16.59 -4.50
CA THR A 337 -5.41 16.08 -5.74
C THR A 337 -6.10 16.61 -7.00
N ILE A 338 -6.92 17.66 -6.88
CA ILE A 338 -7.78 18.13 -7.98
C ILE A 338 -7.01 18.66 -9.19
N ASP A 339 -5.77 19.09 -8.98
CA ASP A 339 -4.84 19.57 -9.99
C ASP A 339 -4.05 18.45 -10.69
N LEU A 340 -4.13 17.21 -10.19
CA LEU A 340 -3.40 16.08 -10.74
C LEU A 340 -4.22 15.46 -11.87
N ALA A 341 -4.08 16.01 -13.08
CA ALA A 341 -4.77 15.53 -14.27
C ALA A 341 -4.42 14.07 -14.62
N GLY A 342 -5.38 13.34 -15.21
CA GLY A 342 -5.20 11.99 -15.74
C GLY A 342 -6.39 11.56 -16.60
N ALA A 343 -6.16 10.67 -17.57
CA ALA A 343 -7.19 10.16 -18.49
C ALA A 343 -8.16 9.13 -17.85
N GLY A 344 -8.37 9.18 -16.54
CA GLY A 344 -9.22 8.23 -15.81
C GLY A 344 -9.20 8.45 -14.30
N ILE A 345 -9.68 7.44 -13.55
CA ILE A 345 -9.80 7.50 -12.07
C ILE A 345 -8.47 7.46 -11.32
N HIS A 346 -7.36 7.10 -11.98
CA HIS A 346 -6.05 6.99 -11.37
C HIS A 346 -5.12 8.08 -11.91
N PRO A 347 -4.68 9.03 -11.08
CA PRO A 347 -3.76 10.07 -11.51
C PRO A 347 -2.37 9.44 -11.72
N ALA A 348 -1.72 9.76 -12.84
CA ALA A 348 -0.38 9.25 -13.14
C ALA A 348 0.67 9.82 -12.16
N ASN A 349 0.50 11.07 -11.75
CA ASN A 349 1.37 11.71 -10.76
C ASN A 349 1.02 11.25 -9.34
N LYS A 350 1.64 10.15 -8.91
CA LYS A 350 1.56 9.67 -7.52
C LYS A 350 2.64 10.29 -6.60
N ILE A 351 3.65 10.93 -7.18
CA ILE A 351 4.75 11.57 -6.47
C ILE A 351 4.23 12.75 -5.63
N ASP A 352 3.40 13.61 -6.23
CA ASP A 352 2.81 14.74 -5.51
C ASP A 352 1.84 14.29 -4.42
N VAL A 353 1.10 13.20 -4.63
CA VAL A 353 0.25 12.60 -3.58
C VAL A 353 1.11 12.21 -2.38
N GLY A 354 2.21 11.50 -2.62
CA GLY A 354 3.17 11.09 -1.57
C GLY A 354 3.81 12.29 -0.87
N HIS A 355 4.28 13.29 -1.60
CA HIS A 355 4.86 14.51 -1.01
C HIS A 355 3.85 15.29 -0.18
N ARG A 356 2.60 15.40 -0.62
CA ARG A 356 1.54 16.08 0.13
C ARG A 356 1.17 15.31 1.41
N LEU A 357 1.09 13.98 1.35
CA LEU A 357 0.90 13.14 2.54
C LEU A 357 2.07 13.31 3.54
N ALA A 358 3.30 13.31 3.04
CA ALA A 358 4.48 13.51 3.88
C ALA A 358 4.47 14.89 4.56
N ARG A 359 4.00 15.94 3.88
CA ARG A 359 3.90 17.28 4.48
C ARG A 359 2.97 17.32 5.69
N TRP A 360 1.81 16.65 5.61
CA TRP A 360 0.90 16.53 6.75
C TRP A 360 1.58 15.88 7.96
N ALA A 361 2.26 14.75 7.75
CA ALA A 361 2.98 14.07 8.82
C ALA A 361 4.11 14.95 9.38
N LEU A 362 4.93 15.56 8.51
CA LEU A 362 6.04 16.41 8.91
C LEU A 362 5.59 17.60 9.77
N ALA A 363 4.50 18.26 9.39
CA ALA A 363 3.98 19.40 10.14
C ALA A 363 3.33 18.98 11.47
N ASN A 364 2.44 18.00 11.45
CA ASN A 364 1.60 17.69 12.62
C ASN A 364 2.24 16.69 13.60
N ASP A 365 3.09 15.78 13.10
CA ASP A 365 3.64 14.67 13.91
C ASP A 365 5.14 14.79 14.18
N TYR A 366 5.85 15.60 13.38
CA TYR A 366 7.29 15.83 13.51
C TYR A 366 7.66 17.31 13.76
N GLY A 367 6.67 18.18 13.96
CA GLY A 367 6.86 19.56 14.38
C GLY A 367 7.63 20.43 13.38
N LYS A 368 7.55 20.13 12.08
CA LYS A 368 8.22 20.92 11.03
C LYS A 368 7.34 22.10 10.62
N GLU A 369 7.92 23.30 10.65
CA GLU A 369 7.25 24.52 10.16
C GLU A 369 7.25 24.56 8.63
N ILE A 370 6.31 23.86 8.01
CA ILE A 370 6.13 23.81 6.56
C ILE A 370 4.66 23.97 6.20
N ALA A 371 4.37 24.53 5.03
CA ALA A 371 3.02 24.48 4.48
C ALA A 371 2.65 23.03 4.12
N PHE A 372 1.53 22.56 4.67
CA PHE A 372 1.09 21.16 4.58
C PHE A 372 -0.27 20.94 3.93
N SER A 373 -1.07 21.99 3.77
CA SER A 373 -2.35 21.94 3.07
C SER A 373 -2.53 23.15 2.16
N GLY A 374 -3.35 22.99 1.12
CA GLY A 374 -3.83 24.10 0.30
C GLY A 374 -5.08 24.75 0.91
N PRO A 375 -5.61 25.81 0.28
CA PRO A 375 -6.78 26.51 0.80
C PRO A 375 -7.96 25.56 1.06
N MET A 376 -8.46 25.54 2.29
CA MET A 376 -9.64 24.77 2.67
C MET A 376 -10.76 25.72 3.07
N PHE A 377 -11.92 25.59 2.43
CA PHE A 377 -13.08 26.45 2.72
C PHE A 377 -13.44 26.39 4.21
N GLU A 378 -13.52 27.58 4.82
CA GLU A 378 -13.87 27.74 6.24
C GLU A 378 -15.28 28.28 6.41
N ARG A 379 -15.59 29.39 5.72
CA ARG A 379 -16.87 30.08 5.83
C ARG A 379 -17.09 31.04 4.66
N GLN A 380 -18.35 31.43 4.47
CA GLN A 380 -18.75 32.46 3.53
C GLN A 380 -19.43 33.63 4.25
N GLU A 381 -19.34 34.82 3.68
CA GLU A 381 -20.11 36.00 4.06
C GLU A 381 -20.82 36.54 2.82
N ILE A 382 -22.13 36.77 2.91
CA ILE A 382 -22.91 37.35 1.82
C ILE A 382 -22.95 38.87 2.02
N GLN A 383 -22.47 39.62 1.03
CA GLN A 383 -22.40 41.08 1.03
C GLN A 383 -23.11 41.61 -0.21
N GLY A 384 -24.42 41.88 -0.09
CA GLY A 384 -25.25 42.30 -1.22
C GLY A 384 -25.34 41.22 -2.30
N ASP A 385 -24.81 41.51 -3.49
CA ASP A 385 -24.75 40.60 -4.64
C ASP A 385 -23.44 39.82 -4.74
N LYS A 386 -22.54 39.96 -3.74
CA LYS A 386 -21.25 39.28 -3.67
C LYS A 386 -21.19 38.30 -2.50
N VAL A 387 -20.30 37.32 -2.62
CA VAL A 387 -19.96 36.39 -1.54
C VAL A 387 -18.46 36.44 -1.29
N VAL A 388 -18.08 36.72 -0.06
CA VAL A 388 -16.68 36.72 0.39
C VAL A 388 -16.40 35.37 1.05
N LEU A 389 -15.35 34.69 0.58
CA LEU A 389 -14.94 33.37 1.04
C LEU A 389 -13.67 33.45 1.86
N HIS A 390 -13.67 32.74 2.98
CA HIS A 390 -12.52 32.60 3.87
C HIS A 390 -12.02 31.16 3.86
N PHE A 391 -10.70 31.00 3.94
CA PHE A 391 -10.02 29.72 3.84
C PHE A 391 -9.02 29.54 4.98
N LYS A 392 -8.97 28.31 5.51
CA LYS A 392 -7.81 27.83 6.27
C LYS A 392 -6.65 27.58 5.30
N HIS A 393 -5.42 27.59 5.81
CA HIS A 393 -4.20 27.31 5.03
C HIS A 393 -3.90 28.34 3.93
N ALA A 394 -4.28 29.59 4.19
CA ALA A 394 -4.03 30.75 3.34
C ALA A 394 -2.93 31.68 3.91
N GLU A 395 -2.12 31.20 4.86
CA GLU A 395 -1.14 32.01 5.59
C GLU A 395 -0.08 32.59 4.64
N SER A 396 0.37 31.78 3.68
CA SER A 396 1.30 32.18 2.60
C SER A 396 0.69 33.14 1.59
N GLY A 397 -0.63 33.37 1.62
CA GLY A 397 -1.38 34.05 0.57
C GLY A 397 -1.92 33.08 -0.49
N LEU A 398 -2.80 33.61 -1.35
CA LEU A 398 -3.50 32.89 -2.42
C LEU A 398 -2.94 33.28 -3.79
N MET A 399 -3.04 32.38 -4.77
CA MET A 399 -2.64 32.64 -6.15
C MET A 399 -3.48 31.85 -7.15
N ALA A 400 -3.58 32.39 -8.37
CA ALA A 400 -3.92 31.60 -9.56
C ALA A 400 -2.62 30.99 -10.10
N ALA A 401 -2.61 29.69 -10.41
CA ALA A 401 -1.42 29.02 -10.94
C ALA A 401 -1.77 27.89 -11.91
N THR A 402 -0.83 27.58 -12.80
CA THR A 402 -0.89 26.41 -13.69
C THR A 402 0.19 25.42 -13.31
N LYS A 403 -0.08 24.13 -13.48
CA LYS A 403 0.85 23.06 -13.17
C LYS A 403 1.03 22.19 -14.40
N ASP A 404 2.28 21.89 -14.73
CA ASP A 404 2.64 20.96 -15.80
C ASP A 404 3.41 19.76 -15.23
N GLY A 405 2.87 18.56 -15.44
CA GLY A 405 3.44 17.31 -14.96
C GLY A 405 3.87 17.33 -13.48
N LEU A 406 5.17 17.10 -13.25
CA LEU A 406 5.79 17.08 -11.92
C LEU A 406 6.36 18.44 -11.49
N ALA A 407 6.33 19.46 -12.35
CA ALA A 407 6.85 20.77 -12.00
C ALA A 407 6.04 21.40 -10.87
N ALA A 408 6.67 22.30 -10.11
CA ALA A 408 5.94 23.15 -9.17
C ALA A 408 4.92 24.03 -9.94
N PRO A 409 3.77 24.35 -9.35
CA PRO A 409 2.82 25.27 -9.97
C PRO A 409 3.48 26.64 -10.25
N SER A 410 3.28 27.15 -11.46
CA SER A 410 3.72 28.48 -11.89
C SER A 410 2.58 29.46 -11.72
N GLU A 411 2.80 30.52 -10.96
CA GLU A 411 1.81 31.59 -10.77
C GLU A 411 1.45 32.22 -12.13
N THR A 412 0.16 32.46 -12.33
CA THR A 412 -0.40 33.17 -13.49
C THR A 412 -1.05 34.45 -12.99
N PRO A 413 -0.29 35.55 -12.87
CA PRO A 413 -0.83 36.84 -12.46
C PRO A 413 -2.00 37.25 -13.35
N ASP A 414 -3.00 37.91 -12.76
CA ASP A 414 -4.19 38.44 -13.43
C ASP A 414 -5.15 37.40 -14.05
N ALA A 415 -4.83 36.10 -13.98
CA ALA A 415 -5.76 35.06 -14.38
C ALA A 415 -6.96 34.97 -13.42
N GLU A 416 -8.17 34.93 -13.99
CA GLU A 416 -9.37 34.68 -13.18
C GLU A 416 -9.37 33.24 -12.63
N LEU A 417 -9.91 33.07 -11.42
CA LEU A 417 -10.06 31.74 -10.85
C LEU A 417 -11.15 30.95 -11.59
N SER A 418 -10.82 29.72 -11.98
CA SER A 418 -11.73 28.83 -12.71
C SER A 418 -12.68 28.07 -11.77
N HIS A 419 -13.79 27.56 -12.32
CA HIS A 419 -14.72 26.63 -11.65
C HIS A 419 -15.45 27.13 -10.40
N PHE A 420 -15.69 28.44 -10.31
CA PHE A 420 -16.58 28.98 -9.29
C PHE A 420 -18.02 29.09 -9.82
N GLU A 421 -18.96 28.62 -9.01
CA GLU A 421 -20.39 28.73 -9.28
C GLU A 421 -21.11 29.24 -8.04
N VAL A 422 -22.23 29.93 -8.26
CA VAL A 422 -23.08 30.49 -7.21
C VAL A 422 -24.52 30.03 -7.41
N ALA A 423 -25.22 29.77 -6.32
CA ALA A 423 -26.65 29.47 -6.31
C ALA A 423 -27.38 30.49 -5.45
N ASP A 424 -28.62 30.79 -5.82
CA ASP A 424 -29.58 31.47 -4.94
C ASP A 424 -30.32 30.43 -4.05
N LYS A 425 -31.36 30.88 -3.35
CA LYS A 425 -32.17 30.01 -2.48
C LYS A 425 -32.93 28.92 -3.22
N SER A 426 -33.06 28.99 -4.54
CA SER A 426 -33.67 27.92 -5.35
C SER A 426 -32.75 26.72 -5.55
N GLY A 427 -31.45 26.85 -5.24
CA GLY A 427 -30.46 25.78 -5.42
C GLY A 427 -29.92 25.64 -6.85
N VAL A 428 -30.33 26.50 -7.79
CA VAL A 428 -29.84 26.46 -9.17
C VAL A 428 -28.45 27.10 -9.26
N TRP A 429 -27.44 26.29 -9.57
CA TRP A 429 -26.05 26.71 -9.73
C TRP A 429 -25.80 27.40 -11.06
N ARG A 430 -25.09 28.53 -11.04
CA ARG A 430 -24.68 29.30 -12.22
C ARG A 430 -23.21 29.70 -12.14
N PRO A 431 -22.50 29.85 -13.28
CA PRO A 431 -21.14 30.35 -13.30
C PRO A 431 -20.98 31.70 -12.59
N ALA A 432 -19.84 31.88 -11.93
CA ALA A 432 -19.49 33.07 -11.19
C ALA A 432 -18.05 33.52 -11.48
N THR A 433 -17.83 34.84 -11.43
CA THR A 433 -16.48 35.42 -11.45
C THR A 433 -15.94 35.40 -10.03
N ALA A 434 -14.71 34.90 -9.86
CA ALA A 434 -14.03 34.83 -8.57
C ALA A 434 -12.67 35.55 -8.63
N LYS A 435 -12.42 36.44 -7.67
CA LYS A 435 -11.19 37.24 -7.58
C LYS A 435 -10.55 37.09 -6.21
N ILE A 436 -9.22 37.01 -6.19
CA ILE A 436 -8.44 36.97 -4.96
C ILE A 436 -8.31 38.41 -4.43
N GLU A 437 -8.72 38.63 -3.18
CA GLU A 437 -8.53 39.88 -2.47
C GLU A 437 -7.79 39.59 -1.15
N GLY A 438 -6.46 39.76 -1.17
CA GLY A 438 -5.59 39.41 -0.05
C GLY A 438 -5.59 37.90 0.23
N LYS A 439 -6.21 37.49 1.33
CA LYS A 439 -6.38 36.08 1.75
C LYS A 439 -7.81 35.56 1.56
N MET A 440 -8.67 36.35 0.90
CA MET A 440 -10.06 36.04 0.65
C MET A 440 -10.29 35.85 -0.84
N VAL A 441 -11.41 35.21 -1.18
CA VAL A 441 -11.91 35.18 -2.57
C VAL A 441 -13.28 35.83 -2.60
N VAL A 442 -13.44 36.83 -3.46
CA VAL A 442 -14.72 37.51 -3.69
C VAL A 442 -15.36 36.94 -4.94
N VAL A 443 -16.56 36.40 -4.80
CA VAL A 443 -17.32 35.72 -5.84
C VAL A 443 -18.58 36.52 -6.16
N SER A 444 -18.90 36.66 -7.45
CA SER A 444 -20.08 37.39 -7.91
C SER A 444 -20.60 36.80 -9.22
N SER A 445 -21.89 36.99 -9.52
CA SER A 445 -22.48 36.58 -10.79
C SER A 445 -23.35 37.68 -11.38
N THR A 446 -23.32 37.84 -12.70
CA THR A 446 -24.20 38.76 -13.41
C THR A 446 -25.66 38.28 -13.39
N THR A 447 -25.87 36.98 -13.24
CA THR A 447 -27.19 36.31 -13.33
C THR A 447 -27.83 36.00 -11.98
N VAL A 448 -27.04 35.90 -10.91
CA VAL A 448 -27.54 35.63 -9.54
C VAL A 448 -27.37 36.88 -8.68
N LYS A 449 -28.48 37.58 -8.41
CA LYS A 449 -28.48 38.85 -7.65
C LYS A 449 -28.55 38.69 -6.14
N LEU A 450 -29.10 37.55 -5.67
CA LEU A 450 -29.25 37.23 -4.26
C LEU A 450 -28.57 35.89 -3.98
N PRO A 451 -27.23 35.87 -3.91
CA PRO A 451 -26.50 34.63 -3.73
C PRO A 451 -26.74 34.04 -2.34
N ALA A 452 -26.86 32.71 -2.27
CA ALA A 452 -27.07 31.95 -1.05
C ALA A 452 -25.91 30.97 -0.77
N ALA A 453 -25.27 30.45 -1.83
CA ALA A 453 -24.17 29.49 -1.71
C ALA A 453 -23.18 29.62 -2.85
N VAL A 454 -21.95 29.18 -2.62
CA VAL A 454 -20.85 29.12 -3.58
C VAL A 454 -20.25 27.73 -3.56
N ARG A 455 -19.87 27.23 -4.73
CA ARG A 455 -19.11 25.99 -4.85
C ARG A 455 -17.91 26.17 -5.78
N TYR A 456 -16.88 25.37 -5.55
CA TYR A 456 -15.64 25.37 -6.33
C TYR A 456 -15.32 23.96 -6.81
N ALA A 457 -15.02 23.84 -8.11
CA ALA A 457 -14.55 22.60 -8.74
C ALA A 457 -15.48 21.39 -8.49
N CYS A 458 -16.80 21.61 -8.48
CA CYS A 458 -17.85 20.60 -8.24
C CYS A 458 -18.29 19.84 -9.51
N ASP A 459 -17.38 19.60 -10.43
CA ASP A 459 -17.56 18.74 -11.60
C ASP A 459 -16.93 17.35 -11.36
N ALA A 460 -17.30 16.31 -12.11
CA ALA A 460 -16.59 15.02 -12.04
C ALA A 460 -15.12 15.11 -12.52
N SER A 461 -14.79 16.04 -13.42
CA SER A 461 -13.44 16.27 -13.93
C SER A 461 -13.19 17.74 -14.31
N PRO A 462 -13.08 18.65 -13.32
CA PRO A 462 -12.87 20.07 -13.59
C PRO A 462 -11.47 20.31 -14.17
N ALA A 463 -11.40 20.66 -15.46
CA ALA A 463 -10.14 20.86 -16.17
C ALA A 463 -9.45 22.17 -15.77
N ASN A 464 -8.12 22.17 -15.58
CA ASN A 464 -7.36 23.39 -15.26
C ASN A 464 -7.80 24.10 -13.97
N CYS A 465 -7.98 23.34 -12.89
CA CYS A 465 -8.16 23.92 -11.55
C CYS A 465 -6.93 24.75 -11.18
N ASN A 466 -7.11 26.07 -11.11
CA ASN A 466 -6.00 27.02 -11.01
C ASN A 466 -5.88 27.72 -9.64
N PHE A 467 -6.63 27.30 -8.61
CA PHE A 467 -6.65 27.98 -7.32
C PHE A 467 -5.70 27.31 -6.31
N TYR A 468 -4.67 28.04 -5.87
CA TYR A 468 -3.63 27.55 -4.96
C TYR A 468 -3.36 28.55 -3.83
N ASN A 469 -2.67 28.09 -2.79
CA ASN A 469 -1.89 29.01 -1.95
C ASN A 469 -0.48 29.22 -2.53
N ARG A 470 0.21 30.27 -2.08
CA ARG A 470 1.59 30.58 -2.52
C ARG A 470 2.65 29.55 -2.12
N ALA A 471 2.30 28.55 -1.31
CA ALA A 471 3.15 27.38 -1.06
C ALA A 471 3.05 26.31 -2.16
N GLY A 472 2.24 26.54 -3.20
CA GLY A 472 2.07 25.62 -4.33
C GLY A 472 1.13 24.45 -4.05
N LEU A 473 0.23 24.57 -3.07
CA LEU A 473 -0.75 23.53 -2.73
C LEU A 473 -2.15 23.95 -3.21
N PRO A 474 -2.88 23.07 -3.92
CA PRO A 474 -4.16 23.39 -4.54
C PRO A 474 -5.28 23.51 -3.51
N ALA A 475 -6.26 24.36 -3.80
CA ALA A 475 -7.46 24.49 -2.99
C ALA A 475 -8.35 23.24 -3.07
N ALA A 476 -8.93 22.85 -1.95
CA ALA A 476 -9.89 21.76 -1.91
C ALA A 476 -11.19 22.18 -2.60
N PRO A 477 -11.72 21.39 -3.56
CA PRO A 477 -13.12 21.45 -3.99
C PRO A 477 -14.07 21.49 -2.79
N PHE A 478 -15.10 22.32 -2.85
CA PHE A 478 -16.06 22.49 -1.77
C PHE A 478 -17.44 22.94 -2.28
N CYS A 479 -18.47 22.65 -1.47
CA CYS A 479 -19.75 23.34 -1.52
C CYS A 479 -20.00 24.05 -0.19
N SER A 480 -20.30 25.35 -0.19
CA SER A 480 -20.51 26.09 1.06
C SER A 480 -21.82 25.75 1.77
N ARG A 481 -22.75 25.12 1.04
CA ARG A 481 -24.03 24.59 1.51
C ARG A 481 -24.20 23.18 0.99
N SER A 482 -23.70 22.20 1.73
CA SER A 482 -23.75 20.77 1.34
C SER A 482 -25.18 20.24 1.16
N ASP A 483 -26.17 20.87 1.80
CA ASP A 483 -27.59 20.57 1.61
C ASP A 483 -28.13 20.96 0.23
N LEU A 484 -27.46 21.87 -0.49
CA LEU A 484 -27.77 22.23 -1.87
C LEU A 484 -26.99 21.38 -2.90
N LEU A 485 -26.18 20.42 -2.43
CA LEU A 485 -25.53 19.44 -3.28
C LEU A 485 -26.49 18.26 -3.46
N GLU A 486 -27.42 18.40 -4.40
CA GLU A 486 -28.34 17.32 -4.73
C GLU A 486 -27.60 16.16 -5.39
N TYR A 487 -27.91 14.96 -4.92
CA TYR A 487 -27.49 13.72 -5.56
C TYR A 487 -28.67 12.76 -5.56
N ASP A 488 -29.21 12.54 -6.75
CA ASP A 488 -30.21 11.51 -7.01
C ASP A 488 -29.49 10.30 -7.62
N PRO A 489 -29.22 9.25 -6.84
CA PRO A 489 -28.66 8.06 -7.42
C PRO A 489 -29.73 7.49 -8.35
N ARG A 490 -29.43 7.46 -9.66
CA ARG A 490 -30.10 6.56 -10.61
C ARG A 490 -29.71 5.12 -10.25
N LEU A 491 -30.15 4.65 -9.07
CA LEU A 491 -30.06 3.27 -8.64
C LEU A 491 -30.81 2.46 -9.70
N PRO A 492 -30.25 1.33 -10.15
CA PRO A 492 -30.97 0.48 -11.09
C PRO A 492 -32.31 0.04 -10.49
N GLU A 493 -33.37 0.14 -11.30
CA GLU A 493 -34.72 -0.37 -11.02
C GLU A 493 -34.71 -1.84 -10.57
#